data_AF-A0A6C2CS59-F1
#
_entry.id   AF-A0A6C2CS59-F1
#
_cell.length_a   1.000
_cell.length_b   1.000
_cell.length_c   1.000
_cell.angle_alpha   90.00
_cell.angle_beta   90.00
_cell.angle_gamma   90.00
#
_symmetry.space_group_name_H-M   'P 1'
#
loop_
_entity.id
_entity.type
_entity.pdbx_description
1 polymer ?
#
loop_
_entity_poly.entity_id
_entity_poly.type
_entity_poly.pdbx_seq_one_letter_code
_entity_poly.pdbx_strand_id
1 'polypeptide(L)' 'MPHTHVATKAAACHDALEVFQEEHQHAPDAHEKARLLSDTVKEWEQEELAATHPSATAA' A
#
# COMPACT_ATOMS: atom_id res chain seq x y z
N MET A 1 -6.72 -1.00 -19.62
CA MET A 1 -6.90 -2.28 -18.88
C MET A 1 -7.26 -1.89 -17.46
N PRO A 2 -8.32 -2.43 -16.85
CA PRO A 2 -8.69 -2.02 -15.51
C PRO A 2 -7.67 -2.64 -14.57
N HIS A 3 -6.80 -1.83 -13.97
CA HIS A 3 -6.01 -2.28 -12.83
C HIS A 3 -7.04 -2.56 -11.73
N THR A 4 -7.38 -3.84 -11.61
CA THR A 4 -8.36 -4.37 -10.68
C THR A 4 -8.04 -3.85 -9.29
N HIS A 5 -8.93 -3.01 -8.76
CA HIS A 5 -8.94 -2.44 -7.41
C HIS A 5 -9.05 -3.49 -6.29
N VAL A 6 -8.41 -4.64 -6.41
CA VAL A 6 -8.38 -5.70 -5.39
C VAL A 6 -6.99 -6.32 -5.34
N ALA A 7 -5.95 -5.50 -5.34
CA ALA A 7 -4.70 -5.94 -4.71
C ALA A 7 -5.04 -6.16 -3.24
N THR A 8 -4.92 -7.40 -2.75
CA THR A 8 -5.10 -7.65 -1.31
C THR A 8 -4.07 -6.81 -0.54
N LYS A 9 -4.35 -6.45 0.72
CA LYS A 9 -3.39 -5.75 1.59
C LYS A 9 -1.98 -6.37 1.56
N ALA A 10 -1.90 -7.71 1.49
CA ALA A 10 -0.64 -8.44 1.37
C ALA A 10 0.05 -8.23 0.01
N ALA A 11 -0.71 -8.17 -1.09
CA ALA A 11 -0.16 -7.88 -2.42
C ALA A 11 0.37 -6.44 -2.51
N ALA A 12 -0.33 -5.46 -1.95
CA ALA A 12 0.14 -4.08 -1.87
C ALA A 12 1.45 -3.97 -1.07
N CYS A 13 1.55 -4.68 0.06
CA CYS A 13 2.78 -4.76 0.83
C CYS A 13 3.95 -5.42 0.06
N HIS A 14 3.67 -6.44 -0.75
CA HIS A 14 4.71 -7.10 -1.55
C HIS A 14 5.23 -6.19 -2.67
N ASP A 15 4.31 -5.54 -3.39
CA ASP A 15 4.62 -4.58 -4.46
C ASP A 15 5.48 -3.42 -3.93
N ALA A 16 5.10 -2.83 -2.80
CA ALA A 16 5.89 -1.77 -2.17
C ALA A 16 7.33 -2.21 -1.84
N LEU A 17 7.53 -3.46 -1.41
CA LEU A 17 8.86 -4.02 -1.14
C LEU A 17 9.67 -4.28 -2.41
N GLU A 18 9.02 -4.68 -3.50
CA GLU A 18 9.67 -4.85 -4.81
C GLU A 18 10.10 -3.49 -5.36
N VAL A 19 9.21 -2.50 -5.37
CA VAL A 19 9.50 -1.13 -5.81
C VAL A 19 10.67 -0.55 -5.01
N PHE A 20 10.66 -0.67 -3.69
CA PHE A 20 11.76 -0.19 -2.86
C PHE A 20 13.10 -0.83 -3.26
N GLN A 21 13.12 -2.15 -3.47
CA GLN A 21 14.35 -2.88 -3.85
C GLN A 21 14.84 -2.50 -5.24
N GLU A 22 13.93 -2.26 -6.19
CA GLU A 22 14.27 -1.81 -7.54
C GLU A 22 14.87 -0.39 -7.51
N GLU A 23 14.29 0.52 -6.73
CA GLU A 23 14.74 1.90 -6.61
C GLU A 23 16.04 2.06 -5.82
N HIS A 24 16.18 1.34 -4.70
CA HIS A 24 17.29 1.51 -3.76
C HIS A 24 18.40 0.48 -3.98
N GLN A 25 18.16 -0.55 -4.80
CA GLN A 25 19.11 -1.62 -5.12
C GLN A 25 19.62 -2.39 -3.89
N HIS A 26 18.87 -2.34 -2.78
CA HIS A 26 19.11 -3.12 -1.58
C HIS A 26 17.79 -3.54 -0.93
N ALA A 27 17.86 -4.59 -0.10
CA ALA A 27 16.75 -4.98 0.74
C ALA A 27 16.55 -3.94 1.86
N PRO A 28 15.30 -3.56 2.19
CA PRO A 28 15.04 -2.63 3.28
C PRO A 28 15.47 -3.23 4.61
N ASP A 29 16.03 -2.38 5.49
CA ASP A 29 16.30 -2.76 6.86
C ASP A 29 15.00 -2.98 7.66
N ALA A 30 15.11 -3.49 8.88
CA ALA A 30 13.93 -3.82 9.69
C ALA A 30 13.02 -2.61 9.97
N HIS A 31 13.60 -1.43 10.18
CA HIS A 31 12.87 -0.20 10.46
C HIS A 31 12.31 0.42 9.17
N GLU A 32 13.09 0.44 8.09
CA GLU A 32 12.63 0.85 6.75
C GLU A 32 11.46 0.00 6.29
N LYS A 33 11.57 -1.32 6.43
CA LYS A 33 10.50 -2.26 6.11
C LYS A 33 9.26 -2.00 6.96
N ALA A 34 9.41 -1.78 8.27
CA ALA A 34 8.28 -1.48 9.15
C ALA A 34 7.57 -0.18 8.77
N ARG A 35 8.33 0.86 8.43
CA ARG A 35 7.80 2.14 7.97
C ARG A 35 7.06 1.97 6.64
N LEU A 36 7.71 1.39 5.65
CA LEU A 36 7.17 1.16 4.31
C LEU A 36 5.86 0.37 4.38
N LEU A 37 5.86 -0.76 5.11
CA LEU A 37 4.65 -1.58 5.27
C LEU A 37 3.54 -0.82 6.00
N SER A 38 3.86 -0.02 7.02
CA SER A 38 2.85 0.76 7.75
C SER A 38 2.21 1.82 6.87
N ASP A 39 3.02 2.52 6.07
CA ASP A 39 2.56 3.56 5.14
C ASP A 39 1.69 2.94 4.04
N THR A 40 2.14 1.85 3.40
CA THR A 40 1.37 1.10 2.39
C THR A 40 0.06 0.55 2.94
N VAL A 41 0.07 -0.02 4.15
CA VAL A 41 -1.13 -0.53 4.80
C VAL A 41 -2.14 0.58 5.04
N LYS A 42 -1.68 1.74 5.52
CA LYS A 42 -2.53 2.88 5.81
C LYS A 42 -3.18 3.43 4.54
N GLU A 43 -2.44 3.52 3.44
CA GLU A 43 -2.97 3.94 2.14
C GLU A 43 -4.04 2.97 1.65
N TRP A 44 -3.73 1.67 1.64
CA TRP A 44 -4.68 0.63 1.23
C TRP A 44 -5.97 0.66 2.06
N GLU A 45 -5.86 0.82 3.38
CA GLU A 45 -7.03 0.94 4.27
C GLU A 45 -7.87 2.19 3.96
N GLN A 46 -7.24 3.32 3.63
CA GLN A 46 -7.95 4.52 3.23
C GLN A 46 -8.68 4.34 1.90
N GLU A 47 -8.07 3.66 0.93
CA GLU A 47 -8.70 3.34 -0.36
C GLU A 47 -9.89 2.40 -0.19
N GLU A 48 -9.76 1.34 0.61
CA GLU A 48 -10.85 0.42 0.93
C GLU A 48 -11.98 1.11 1.72
N LEU A 49 -11.63 1.98 2.67
CA LEU A 49 -12.60 2.80 3.40
C LEU A 49 -13.33 3.77 2.47
N ALA A 50 -12.63 4.43 1.55
CA ALA A 50 -13.24 5.32 0.56
C ALA A 50 -14.17 4.54 -0.40
N ALA A 51 -13.78 3.34 -0.81
CA ALA A 51 -14.59 2.46 -1.64
C ALA A 51 -15.87 1.98 -0.92
N THR A 52 -15.77 1.70 0.39
CA THR A 52 -16.88 1.19 1.20
C THR A 52 -17.78 2.32 1.73
N HIS A 53 -17.23 3.51 1.95
CA HIS A 53 -17.93 4.68 2.48
C HIS A 53 -17.69 5.94 1.61
N PRO A 54 -18.24 5.98 0.39
CA PRO A 54 -18.05 7.11 -0.53
C PRO A 54 -18.61 8.44 0.01
N SER A 55 -19.45 8.38 1.04
CA SER A 55 -20.07 9.56 1.66
C SER A 55 -19.24 10.17 2.82
N ALA A 56 -18.12 9.56 3.23
CA ALA A 56 -17.25 10.10 4.29
C ALA A 56 -16.26 11.17 3.80
N THR A 57 -16.10 11.32 2.48
CA THR A 57 -15.28 12.37 1.85
C THR A 57 -16.01 13.70 1.67
N ALA A 58 -17.31 13.78 2.02
CA ALA A 58 -18.12 14.98 1.92
C ALA A 58 -18.73 15.37 3.29
N ALA A 59 -17.92 15.86 4.21
CA ALA A 59 -18.36 16.62 5.38
C ALA A 59 -17.24 17.55 5.87
#